data_AF-A0A183HCR9-F1
#
_entry.id   AF-A0A183HCR9-F1
#
_cell.length_a   1.000
_cell.length_b   1.000
_cell.length_c   1.000
_cell.angle_alpha   90.00
_cell.angle_beta   90.00
_cell.angle_gamma   90.00
#
_symmetry.space_group_name_H-M   'P 1'
#
loop_
_entity.id
_entity.type
_entity.pdbx_description
1 polymer ?
#
loop_
_entity_poly.entity_id
_entity_poly.type
_entity_poly.pdbx_seq_one_letter_code
_entity_poly.pdbx_strand_id
1 'polypeptide(L)'
;MKMNLSEKQRDELNRAIADYLQSYGYNESFDAFRRETGLMENDDKKVMGLLEKKWTSVVRLQKKVMDLEAKLQEAEREYIHGAPTREKRQPGEWIPRPPEKFCLNGHRSPITRVIFHPVYSIIASSSEDSTIKVWDFETGDFERSLKGHTDAVQDIAFDNSGKLLGKIQILII
;
A
#
# COMPACT_ATOMS: atom_id res chain seq x y z
N MET A 1 -17.24 9.77 31.64
CA MET A 1 -17.36 8.70 32.65
C MET A 1 -16.27 8.92 33.69
N LYS A 2 -16.58 9.28 34.94
CA LYS A 2 -15.56 9.40 36.00
C LYS A 2 -15.17 7.98 36.44
N MET A 3 -13.88 7.68 36.44
CA MET A 3 -13.36 6.39 36.85
C MET A 3 -13.19 6.39 38.37
N ASN A 4 -14.09 5.72 39.09
CA ASN A 4 -14.00 5.58 40.54
C ASN A 4 -13.30 4.26 40.87
N LEU A 5 -12.05 4.33 41.32
CA LEU A 5 -11.34 3.14 41.83
C LEU A 5 -11.93 2.73 43.19
N SER A 6 -12.13 1.42 43.37
CA SER A 6 -12.41 0.83 44.68
C SER A 6 -11.23 1.06 45.63
N GLU A 7 -11.48 1.15 46.93
CA GLU A 7 -10.44 1.30 47.96
C GLU A 7 -9.34 0.25 47.82
N LYS A 8 -9.70 -1.03 47.58
CA LYS A 8 -8.73 -2.10 47.36
C LYS A 8 -7.82 -1.85 46.16
N GLN A 9 -8.38 -1.37 45.05
CA GLN A 9 -7.61 -1.06 43.83
C GLN A 9 -6.69 0.14 44.04
N ARG A 10 -7.14 1.12 44.85
CA ARG A 10 -6.34 2.27 45.24
C ARG A 10 -5.16 1.85 46.11
N ASP A 11 -5.37 0.96 47.07
CA ASP A 11 -4.30 0.45 47.95
C ASP A 11 -3.29 -0.41 47.18
N GLU A 12 -3.74 -1.21 46.22
CA GLU A 12 -2.85 -1.96 45.32
C GLU A 12 -2.02 -1.03 44.42
N LEU A 13 -2.64 0.02 43.88
CA LEU A 13 -1.95 1.02 43.08
C LEU A 13 -0.93 1.80 43.91
N ASN A 14 -1.31 2.24 45.11
CA ASN A 14 -0.43 2.95 46.02
C ASN A 14 0.78 2.10 46.40
N ARG A 15 0.59 0.79 46.65
CA ARG A 15 1.71 -0.15 46.87
C ARG A 15 2.64 -0.26 45.67
N ALA A 16 2.10 -0.36 44.45
CA ALA A 16 2.91 -0.43 43.24
C ALA A 16 3.68 0.88 42.95
N ILE A 17 3.11 2.04 43.33
CA ILE A 17 3.78 3.34 43.24
C ILE A 17 4.90 3.44 44.28
N ALA A 18 4.65 3.04 45.52
CA ALA A 18 5.65 3.06 46.58
C ALA A 18 6.87 2.18 46.24
N ASP A 19 6.64 0.97 45.73
CA ASP A 19 7.70 0.07 45.23
C ASP A 19 8.52 0.73 44.11
N TYR A 20 7.87 1.35 43.13
CA TYR A 20 8.55 2.06 42.04
C TYR A 20 9.42 3.22 42.56
N LEU A 21 8.89 4.02 43.48
CA LEU A 21 9.66 5.13 44.06
C LEU A 21 10.91 4.62 44.80
N GLN A 22 10.76 3.53 45.55
CA GLN A 22 11.86 2.92 46.28
C GLN A 22 12.89 2.25 45.36
N SER A 23 12.46 1.53 44.32
CA SER A 23 13.35 0.83 43.39
C SER A 23 14.21 1.77 42.54
N TYR A 24 13.68 2.96 42.21
CA TYR A 24 14.41 4.00 41.48
C TYR A 24 15.15 5.00 42.37
N GLY A 25 15.09 4.84 43.71
CA GLY A 25 15.84 5.66 44.66
C GLY A 25 15.24 7.04 44.96
N TYR A 26 13.95 7.25 44.68
CA TYR A 26 13.23 8.50 44.98
C TYR A 26 12.79 8.57 46.45
N ASN A 27 13.76 8.52 47.38
CA ASN A 27 13.50 8.35 48.82
C ASN A 27 12.67 9.48 49.45
N GLU A 28 12.91 10.75 49.10
CA GLU A 28 12.13 11.88 49.64
C GLU A 28 10.66 11.82 49.24
N SER A 29 10.40 11.46 47.98
CA SER A 29 9.04 11.31 47.45
C SER A 29 8.35 10.08 48.04
N PHE A 30 9.11 9.00 48.25
CA PHE A 30 8.64 7.79 48.92
C PHE A 30 8.18 8.08 50.37
N ASP A 31 8.99 8.79 51.15
CA ASP A 31 8.68 9.11 52.55
C ASP A 31 7.48 10.07 52.68
N ALA A 32 7.33 11.01 51.75
CA ALA A 32 6.14 11.87 51.67
C ALA A 32 4.89 11.07 51.33
N PHE A 33 4.95 10.24 50.29
CA PHE A 33 3.83 9.43 49.82
C PHE A 33 3.37 8.39 50.86
N ARG A 34 4.32 7.83 51.62
CA ARG A 34 4.03 6.88 52.71
C ARG A 34 3.25 7.53 53.85
N ARG A 35 3.59 8.77 54.23
CA ARG A 35 2.87 9.53 55.28
C ARG A 35 1.44 9.86 54.88
N GLU A 36 1.20 10.17 53.61
CA GLU A 36 -0.14 10.49 53.11
C GLU A 36 -1.04 9.25 52.98
N THR A 37 -0.46 8.12 52.61
CA THR A 37 -1.22 6.89 52.32
C THR A 37 -1.35 5.94 53.50
N GLY A 38 -0.57 6.13 54.58
CA GLY A 38 -0.61 5.29 55.77
C GLY A 38 -0.16 3.83 55.53
N LEU A 39 0.61 3.58 54.47
CA LEU A 39 1.02 2.23 54.08
C LEU A 39 2.03 1.62 55.09
N MET A 40 1.70 0.42 55.57
CA MET A 40 2.59 -0.43 56.39
C MET A 40 3.66 -1.08 55.50
N GLU A 41 4.86 -1.28 56.05
CA GLU A 41 5.98 -1.94 55.36
C GLU A 41 5.60 -3.40 55.10
N ASN A 42 5.56 -3.80 53.83
CA ASN A 42 5.33 -5.18 53.45
C ASN A 42 6.38 -5.61 52.43
N ASP A 43 7.13 -6.65 52.77
CA ASP A 43 8.16 -7.32 51.95
C ASP A 43 7.55 -8.16 50.80
N ASP A 44 6.45 -7.70 50.20
CA ASP A 44 5.78 -8.41 49.12
C ASP A 44 6.59 -8.28 47.82
N LYS A 45 7.52 -9.23 47.60
CA LYS A 45 8.26 -9.42 46.33
C LYS A 45 7.36 -9.43 45.08
N LYS A 46 6.06 -9.68 45.25
CA LYS A 46 5.04 -9.72 44.20
C LYS A 46 4.74 -8.34 43.58
N VAL A 47 5.00 -7.25 44.31
CA VAL A 47 4.72 -5.88 43.84
C VAL A 47 5.89 -5.30 43.02
N MET A 48 7.07 -5.90 43.15
CA MET A 48 8.32 -5.45 42.50
C MET A 48 8.18 -5.33 40.98
N GLY A 49 8.28 -4.09 40.48
CA GLY A 49 8.22 -3.77 39.05
C GLY A 49 6.83 -4.00 38.42
N LEU A 50 5.78 -4.14 39.22
CA LEU A 50 4.41 -4.35 38.74
C LEU A 50 3.90 -3.14 37.95
N LEU A 51 4.24 -1.92 38.39
CA LEU A 51 3.81 -0.68 37.75
C LEU A 51 4.35 -0.57 36.33
N GLU A 52 5.64 -0.83 36.12
CA GLU A 52 6.27 -0.83 34.80
C GLU A 52 5.69 -1.90 33.87
N LYS A 53 5.51 -3.13 34.38
CA LYS A 53 4.93 -4.23 33.59
C LYS A 53 3.51 -3.91 33.13
N LYS A 54 2.70 -3.31 34.01
CA LYS A 54 1.35 -2.85 33.67
C LYS A 54 1.41 -1.68 32.68
N TRP A 55 2.27 -0.70 32.92
CA TRP A 55 2.42 0.48 32.05
C TRP A 55 2.86 0.11 30.63
N THR A 56 3.92 -0.70 30.49
CA THR A 56 4.39 -1.19 29.19
C THR A 56 3.33 -2.01 28.46
N SER A 57 2.56 -2.83 29.18
CA SER A 57 1.42 -3.56 28.61
C SER A 57 0.31 -2.63 28.13
N VAL A 58 -0.02 -1.59 28.90
CA VAL A 58 -1.02 -0.59 28.52
C VAL A 58 -0.59 0.17 27.27
N VAL A 59 0.64 0.68 27.23
CA VAL A 59 1.18 1.40 26.06
C VAL A 59 1.18 0.49 24.82
N ARG A 60 1.60 -0.77 24.97
CA ARG A 60 1.58 -1.74 23.87
C ARG A 60 0.16 -2.01 23.37
N LEU A 61 -0.81 -2.15 24.28
CA LEU A 61 -2.21 -2.37 23.93
C LEU A 61 -2.82 -1.13 23.27
N GLN A 62 -2.56 0.07 23.78
CA GLN A 62 -3.03 1.32 23.18
C GLN A 62 -2.48 1.49 21.76
N LYS A 63 -1.19 1.24 21.56
CA LYS A 63 -0.60 1.25 20.20
C LYS A 63 -1.29 0.25 19.28
N LYS A 64 -1.51 -0.99 19.76
CA LYS A 64 -2.20 -2.01 18.98
C LYS A 64 -3.66 -1.63 18.66
N VAL A 65 -4.36 -0.97 19.58
CA VAL A 65 -5.71 -0.46 19.35
C VAL A 65 -5.69 0.61 18.25
N MET A 66 -4.77 1.58 18.34
CA MET A 66 -4.63 2.61 17.30
C MET A 66 -4.31 2.01 15.92
N ASP A 67 -3.40 1.04 15.86
CA ASP A 67 -3.06 0.35 14.60
C ASP A 67 -4.27 -0.42 14.03
N LEU A 68 -5.10 -1.02 14.90
CA LEU A 68 -6.31 -1.73 14.47
C LEU A 68 -7.41 -0.77 14.03
N GLU A 69 -7.60 0.35 14.73
CA GLU A 69 -8.55 1.40 14.34
C GLU A 69 -8.17 2.01 12.97
N ALA A 70 -6.88 2.24 12.73
CA ALA A 70 -6.39 2.71 11.42
C ALA A 70 -6.68 1.70 10.30
N LYS A 71 -6.41 0.41 10.54
CA LYS A 71 -6.71 -0.66 9.57
C LYS A 71 -8.21 -0.84 9.34
N LEU A 72 -9.02 -0.71 10.39
CA LEU A 72 -10.47 -0.76 10.28
C LEU A 72 -10.97 0.38 9.41
N GLN A 73 -10.48 1.60 9.64
CA GLN A 73 -10.85 2.77 8.85
C GLN A 73 -10.43 2.65 7.38
N GLU A 74 -9.28 2.03 7.10
CA GLU A 74 -8.83 1.71 5.74
C GLU A 74 -9.76 0.70 5.06
N ALA A 75 -10.05 -0.42 5.73
CA ALA A 75 -10.95 -1.45 5.22
C ALA A 75 -12.39 -0.94 4.99
N GLU A 76 -12.91 -0.10 5.90
CA GLU A 76 -14.21 0.57 5.71
C GLU A 76 -14.18 1.51 4.50
N ARG A 77 -13.08 2.23 4.28
CA ARG A 77 -12.91 3.08 3.10
C ARG A 77 -12.96 2.27 1.82
N GLU A 78 -12.23 1.16 1.75
CA GLU A 78 -12.22 0.24 0.61
C GLU A 78 -13.59 -0.40 0.37
N TYR A 79 -14.29 -0.77 1.45
CA TYR A 79 -15.63 -1.35 1.34
C TYR A 79 -16.65 -0.34 0.78
N ILE A 80 -16.61 0.92 1.24
CA ILE A 80 -17.55 1.96 0.82
C ILE A 80 -17.22 2.48 -0.60
N HIS A 81 -15.95 2.67 -0.92
CA HIS A 81 -15.52 3.33 -2.17
C HIS A 81 -15.05 2.36 -3.25
N GLY A 82 -14.93 1.07 -2.95
CA GLY A 82 -14.33 0.07 -3.83
C GLY A 82 -12.80 0.12 -3.85
N ALA A 83 -12.19 -0.66 -4.75
CA ALA A 83 -10.75 -0.58 -5.03
C ALA A 83 -10.34 0.88 -5.31
N PRO A 84 -9.08 1.29 -5.04
CA PRO A 84 -8.68 2.69 -5.14
C PRO A 84 -9.02 3.23 -6.53
N THR A 85 -10.11 3.96 -6.66
CA THR A 85 -10.36 4.73 -7.87
C THR A 85 -9.29 5.79 -7.86
N ARG A 86 -8.31 5.66 -8.77
CA ARG A 86 -7.25 6.62 -9.07
C ARG A 86 -7.68 7.99 -8.60
N GLU A 87 -7.04 8.46 -7.52
CA GLU A 87 -7.41 9.72 -6.87
C GLU A 87 -7.63 10.78 -7.96
N LYS A 88 -8.76 11.49 -7.87
CA LYS A 88 -9.10 12.53 -8.85
C LYS A 88 -7.93 13.51 -8.88
N ARG A 89 -7.11 13.43 -9.94
CA ARG A 89 -5.91 14.26 -10.13
C ARG A 89 -6.27 15.70 -9.80
N GLN A 90 -5.55 16.27 -8.83
CA GLN A 90 -5.81 17.65 -8.44
C GLN A 90 -5.51 18.57 -9.64
N PRO A 91 -6.22 19.68 -9.83
CA PRO A 91 -6.00 20.58 -10.97
C PRO A 91 -4.55 21.08 -11.11
N GLY A 92 -3.79 21.14 -10.01
CA GLY A 92 -2.37 21.50 -9.99
C GLY A 92 -1.40 20.39 -10.44
N GLU A 93 -1.89 19.15 -10.58
CA GLU A 93 -1.15 17.98 -11.08
C GLU A 93 -1.43 17.75 -12.58
N TRP A 94 -2.08 18.71 -13.23
CA TRP A 94 -2.37 18.69 -14.65
C TRP A 94 -1.09 18.95 -15.44
N ILE A 95 -0.39 17.86 -15.78
CA ILE A 95 0.64 17.88 -16.80
C ILE A 95 -0.12 17.89 -18.14
N PRO A 96 -0.05 18.97 -18.96
CA PRO A 96 -0.62 18.94 -20.29
C PRO A 96 -0.03 17.73 -21.03
N ARG A 97 -0.89 16.88 -21.60
CA ARG A 97 -0.40 15.75 -22.39
C ARG A 97 0.48 16.35 -23.50
N PRO A 98 1.75 15.92 -23.62
CA PRO A 98 2.58 16.39 -24.72
C PRO A 98 1.85 16.09 -26.04
N PRO A 99 1.94 16.99 -27.03
CA PRO A 99 1.39 16.72 -28.35
C PRO A 99 1.94 15.40 -28.88
N GLU A 100 1.16 14.70 -29.70
CA GLU A 100 1.60 13.45 -30.32
C GLU A 100 2.91 13.67 -31.08
N LYS A 101 3.92 12.85 -30.77
CA LYS A 101 5.25 13.01 -31.38
C LYS A 101 5.25 12.55 -32.84
N PHE A 102 4.46 11.52 -33.15
CA PHE A 102 4.35 10.92 -34.48
C PHE A 102 2.91 10.48 -34.78
N CYS A 103 2.49 10.66 -36.04
CA CYS A 103 1.24 10.14 -36.58
C CYS A 103 1.53 9.07 -37.64
N LEU A 104 1.35 7.80 -37.28
CA LEU A 104 1.67 6.66 -38.14
C LEU A 104 0.50 6.34 -39.07
N ASN A 105 0.44 7.03 -40.21
CA ASN A 105 -0.62 6.85 -41.20
C ASN A 105 -0.29 5.70 -42.15
N GLY A 106 -1.21 4.72 -42.30
CA GLY A 106 -1.02 3.68 -43.31
C GLY A 106 -1.98 2.49 -43.27
N HIS A 107 -2.73 2.29 -42.17
CA HIS A 107 -3.81 1.31 -42.15
C HIS A 107 -5.03 1.80 -42.94
N ARG A 108 -5.72 0.87 -43.60
CA ARG A 108 -6.91 1.19 -44.42
C ARG A 108 -8.23 1.03 -43.68
N SER A 109 -8.18 0.37 -42.53
CA SER A 109 -9.31 0.11 -41.64
C SER A 109 -8.92 0.45 -40.19
N PRO A 110 -9.85 0.42 -39.22
CA PRO A 110 -9.54 0.64 -37.81
C PRO A 110 -8.40 -0.26 -37.32
N ILE A 111 -7.57 0.29 -36.45
CA ILE A 111 -6.50 -0.44 -35.78
C ILE A 111 -7.12 -1.17 -34.59
N THR A 112 -6.91 -2.47 -34.51
CA THR A 112 -7.48 -3.35 -33.48
C THR A 112 -6.53 -3.46 -32.27
N ARG A 113 -5.22 -3.53 -32.52
CA ARG A 113 -4.21 -3.69 -31.47
C ARG A 113 -2.90 -2.99 -31.83
N VAL A 114 -2.21 -2.47 -30.82
CA VAL A 114 -0.83 -1.93 -30.92
C VAL A 114 0.02 -2.55 -29.81
N ILE A 115 1.22 -3.00 -30.15
CA ILE A 115 2.14 -3.64 -29.20
C ILE A 115 3.57 -3.12 -29.39
N PHE A 116 4.26 -2.92 -28.27
CA PHE A 116 5.68 -2.56 -28.24
C PHE A 116 6.54 -3.81 -28.19
N HIS A 117 7.64 -3.77 -28.94
CA HIS A 117 8.66 -4.79 -28.79
C HIS A 117 9.43 -4.57 -27.46
N PRO A 118 9.69 -5.62 -26.66
CA PRO A 118 10.33 -5.46 -25.35
C PRO A 118 11.82 -5.06 -25.41
N VAL A 119 12.49 -5.27 -26.56
CA VAL A 119 13.96 -5.10 -26.70
C VAL A 119 14.36 -4.13 -27.81
N TYR A 120 13.50 -3.91 -28.81
CA TYR A 120 13.83 -3.14 -30.01
C TYR A 120 12.93 -1.92 -30.06
N SER A 121 13.35 -0.86 -30.74
CA SER A 121 12.62 0.40 -30.87
C SER A 121 11.43 0.31 -31.84
N ILE A 122 10.68 -0.80 -31.79
CA ILE A 122 9.69 -1.19 -32.79
C ILE A 122 8.30 -1.28 -32.16
N ILE A 123 7.31 -0.79 -32.90
CA ILE A 123 5.89 -0.97 -32.63
C ILE A 123 5.27 -1.82 -33.75
N ALA A 124 4.42 -2.77 -33.37
CA ALA A 124 3.55 -3.46 -34.32
C ALA A 124 2.09 -3.05 -34.12
N SER A 125 1.37 -2.83 -35.21
CA SER A 125 -0.05 -2.51 -35.24
C SER A 125 -0.81 -3.50 -36.12
N SER A 126 -1.95 -4.00 -35.64
CA SER A 126 -2.91 -4.80 -36.43
C SER A 126 -4.11 -3.97 -36.81
N SER A 127 -4.74 -4.35 -37.90
CA SER A 127 -5.98 -3.72 -38.35
C SER A 127 -6.92 -4.75 -38.95
N GLU A 128 -8.19 -4.34 -39.02
CA GLU A 128 -9.24 -5.03 -39.77
C GLU A 128 -8.92 -5.11 -41.28
N ASP A 129 -7.92 -4.36 -41.78
CA ASP A 129 -7.42 -4.48 -43.16
C ASP A 129 -6.66 -5.79 -43.45
N SER A 130 -6.69 -6.73 -42.50
CA SER A 130 -6.00 -8.04 -42.55
C SER A 130 -4.47 -7.91 -42.65
N THR A 131 -3.92 -6.76 -42.28
CA THR A 131 -2.48 -6.51 -42.28
C THR A 131 -1.97 -6.19 -40.88
N ILE A 132 -0.72 -6.61 -40.65
CA ILE A 132 0.06 -6.15 -39.51
C ILE A 132 1.15 -5.23 -40.07
N LYS A 133 1.29 -4.05 -39.51
CA LYS A 133 2.34 -3.09 -39.86
C LYS A 133 3.31 -2.93 -38.71
N VAL A 134 4.58 -2.75 -39.05
CA VAL A 134 5.69 -2.60 -38.12
C VAL A 134 6.34 -1.26 -38.40
N TRP A 135 6.55 -0.51 -37.32
CA TRP A 135 7.01 0.87 -37.32
C TRP A 135 8.17 1.03 -36.35
N ASP A 136 9.12 1.87 -36.70
CA ASP A 136 10.10 2.36 -35.73
C ASP A 136 9.50 3.56 -34.99
N PHE A 137 9.45 3.52 -33.66
CA PHE A 137 8.84 4.60 -32.88
C PHE A 137 9.81 5.75 -32.58
N GLU A 138 11.12 5.57 -32.79
CA GLU A 138 12.11 6.64 -32.63
C GLU A 138 12.06 7.61 -33.81
N THR A 139 11.93 7.06 -35.02
CA THR A 139 11.89 7.80 -36.28
C THR A 139 10.47 8.06 -36.80
N GLY A 140 9.51 7.21 -36.43
CA GLY A 140 8.16 7.20 -36.98
C GLY A 140 8.08 6.54 -38.35
N ASP A 141 9.13 5.86 -38.79
CA ASP A 141 9.21 5.27 -40.13
C ASP A 141 8.49 3.92 -40.22
N PHE A 142 7.89 3.70 -41.40
CA PHE A 142 7.29 2.42 -41.75
C PHE A 142 8.38 1.44 -42.17
N GLU A 143 8.60 0.38 -41.40
CA GLU A 143 9.59 -0.64 -41.74
C GLU A 143 9.02 -1.68 -42.70
N ARG A 144 7.89 -2.29 -42.33
CA ARG A 144 7.39 -3.49 -43.01
C ARG A 144 5.92 -3.77 -42.74
N SER A 145 5.29 -4.44 -43.70
CA SER A 145 3.92 -4.97 -43.57
C SER A 145 3.96 -6.48 -43.72
N LEU A 146 3.35 -7.16 -42.75
CA LEU A 146 3.11 -8.59 -42.77
C LEU A 146 1.70 -8.79 -43.34
N LYS A 147 1.67 -9.46 -44.50
CA LYS A 147 0.45 -9.86 -45.20
C LYS A 147 0.42 -11.38 -45.27
N GLY A 148 -0.78 -11.95 -45.21
CA GLY A 148 -0.97 -13.41 -45.19
C GLY A 148 -2.22 -13.84 -44.42
N HIS A 149 -2.85 -12.93 -43.70
CA HIS A 149 -4.15 -13.16 -43.09
C HIS A 149 -5.24 -12.97 -44.13
N THR A 150 -6.18 -13.92 -44.17
CA THR A 150 -7.35 -13.88 -45.05
C THR A 150 -8.49 -13.05 -44.47
N ASP A 151 -8.42 -12.72 -43.17
CA ASP A 151 -9.44 -11.99 -42.42
C ASP A 151 -8.79 -11.02 -41.41
N ALA A 152 -9.62 -10.20 -40.77
CA ALA A 152 -9.23 -9.17 -39.81
C ALA A 152 -8.37 -9.71 -38.66
N VAL A 153 -7.28 -9.01 -38.35
CA VAL A 153 -6.38 -9.38 -37.26
C VAL A 153 -6.90 -8.76 -35.96
N GLN A 154 -7.36 -9.60 -35.03
CA GLN A 154 -7.97 -9.14 -33.77
C GLN A 154 -6.94 -8.90 -32.64
N ASP A 155 -5.85 -9.66 -32.61
CA ASP A 155 -4.83 -9.53 -31.57
C ASP A 155 -3.42 -9.87 -32.10
N ILE A 156 -2.40 -9.28 -31.47
CA ILE A 156 -0.97 -9.53 -31.70
C ILE A 156 -0.29 -9.63 -30.33
N ALA A 157 0.58 -10.64 -30.17
CA ALA A 157 1.48 -10.76 -29.03
C ALA A 157 2.93 -11.03 -29.49
N PHE A 158 3.90 -10.43 -28.80
CA PHE A 158 5.31 -10.81 -28.90
C PHE A 158 5.63 -11.89 -27.87
N ASP A 159 6.54 -12.80 -28.22
CA ASP A 159 7.14 -13.69 -27.23
C ASP A 159 8.13 -12.92 -26.35
N ASN A 160 8.32 -13.38 -25.11
CA ASN A 160 9.16 -12.76 -24.10
C ASN A 160 10.64 -12.70 -24.52
N SER A 161 11.05 -13.56 -25.47
CA SER A 161 12.40 -13.61 -26.03
C SER A 161 12.68 -12.54 -27.09
N GLY A 162 11.64 -11.87 -27.63
CA GLY A 162 11.76 -10.84 -28.68
C GLY A 162 12.39 -11.31 -30.01
N LYS A 163 12.77 -12.59 -30.12
CA LYS A 163 13.45 -13.16 -31.30
C LYS A 163 12.51 -13.77 -32.32
N LEU A 164 11.32 -14.11 -31.88
CA LEU A 164 10.31 -14.78 -32.68
C LEU A 164 9.05 -13.91 -32.65
N LEU A 165 8.65 -13.42 -33.83
CA LEU A 165 7.22 -13.24 -34.18
C LEU A 165 6.54 -14.63 -34.25
N GLY A 166 6.88 -15.53 -33.34
CA GLY A 166 6.68 -16.97 -33.41
C GLY A 166 5.52 -17.39 -32.53
N LYS A 167 4.39 -16.78 -32.82
CA LYS A 167 3.01 -17.23 -32.62
C LYS A 167 2.22 -15.94 -32.55
N ILE A 168 1.87 -15.47 -33.74
CA ILE A 168 0.62 -14.73 -33.87
C ILE A 168 -0.45 -15.75 -33.44
N GLN A 169 -0.74 -15.85 -32.15
CA GLN A 169 -1.92 -16.53 -31.65
C GLN A 169 -3.09 -15.63 -32.02
N ILE A 170 -3.42 -15.63 -33.32
CA ILE A 170 -4.65 -15.04 -33.80
C ILE A 170 -5.72 -15.95 -33.23
N LEU A 171 -6.44 -15.45 -32.24
CA LEU A 171 -7.72 -16.03 -31.89
C LEU A 171 -8.64 -15.74 -33.10
N ILE A 172 -8.64 -16.62 -34.09
CA ILE A 172 -9.74 -16.71 -35.04
C ILE A 172 -10.87 -17.37 -34.25
N ILE A 173 -11.91 -16.60 -33.91
CA ILE A 173 -13.18 -17.16 -33.42
C ILE A 173 -14.02 -17.47 -34.64
#